data_AF-A0A2P5P4Z1-F1
#
_entry.id   AF-A0A2P5P4Z1-F1
#
_cell.length_a   1.000
_cell.length_b   1.000
_cell.length_c   1.000
_cell.angle_alpha   90.00
_cell.angle_beta   90.00
_cell.angle_gamma   90.00
#
_symmetry.space_group_name_H-M   'P 1'
#
loop_
_entity.id
_entity.type
_entity.pdbx_description
1 polymer ?
#
loop_
_entity_poly.entity_id
_entity_poly.type
_entity_poly.pdbx_seq_one_letter_code
_entity_poly.pdbx_strand_id
1 'polypeptide(L)' 'MAMPSKEPKLKLTLKKTYCPVDMRLVRVKEVMNGNQITLACNHCGAVLWRREGAMWQAVANRLPMKRKP' A
#
# COMPACT_ATOMS: atom_id res chain seq x y z
N MET A 1 -20.37 28.05 6.34
CA MET A 1 -19.11 27.68 7.02
C MET A 1 -18.87 26.20 6.76
N ALA A 2 -17.95 25.85 5.86
CA ALA A 2 -17.67 24.46 5.50
C ALA A 2 -16.84 23.80 6.60
N MET A 3 -17.35 22.74 7.20
CA MET A 3 -16.62 21.97 8.20
C MET A 3 -15.41 21.30 7.53
N PRO A 4 -14.20 21.36 8.11
CA PRO A 4 -13.09 20.58 7.58
C PRO A 4 -13.43 19.10 7.81
N SER A 5 -13.71 18.38 6.72
CA SER A 5 -13.78 16.93 6.72
C SER A 5 -12.49 16.38 7.32
N LYS A 6 -12.52 16.05 8.61
CA LYS A 6 -11.53 15.19 9.25
C LYS A 6 -11.71 13.81 8.62
N GLU A 7 -11.08 13.62 7.47
CA GLU A 7 -10.83 12.29 6.94
C GLU A 7 -10.22 11.47 8.09
N PRO A 8 -10.75 10.27 8.39
CA PRO A 8 -10.14 9.41 9.38
C PRO A 8 -8.73 9.10 8.87
N LYS A 9 -7.75 9.80 9.45
CA LYS A 9 -6.33 9.59 9.21
C LYS A 9 -5.99 8.28 9.88
N LEU A 10 -6.39 7.20 9.22
CA LEU A 10 -6.26 5.83 9.68
C LEU A 10 -4.79 5.48 9.55
N LYS A 11 -4.02 5.95 10.53
CA LYS A 11 -2.57 5.91 10.57
C LYS A 11 -2.16 4.48 10.87
N LEU A 12 -2.13 3.63 9.84
CA LEU A 12 -1.59 2.29 9.99
C LEU A 12 -0.13 2.44 10.44
N THR A 13 0.16 1.93 11.63
CA THR A 13 1.51 1.95 12.22
C THR A 13 2.51 1.09 11.42
N LEU A 14 2.09 0.50 10.29
CA LEU A 14 2.92 -0.19 9.31
C LEU A 14 3.77 0.82 8.53
N LYS A 15 4.77 1.41 9.20
CA LYS A 15 5.75 2.30 8.58
C LYS A 15 6.71 1.56 7.65
N LYS A 16 6.88 0.24 7.86
CA LYS A 16 7.73 -0.63 7.07
C LYS A 16 7.08 -2.00 6.89
N THR A 17 7.30 -2.61 5.74
CA THR A 17 6.93 -4.01 5.47
C THR A 17 8.06 -4.65 4.65
N TYR A 18 8.13 -5.97 4.66
CA TYR A 18 9.01 -6.68 3.74
C TYR A 18 8.48 -6.55 2.31
N CYS A 19 9.35 -6.20 1.36
CA CYS A 19 9.03 -6.23 -0.06
C CYS A 19 9.68 -7.47 -0.69
N PRO A 20 8.90 -8.35 -1.34
CA PRO A 20 9.45 -9.51 -2.04
C PRO A 20 10.24 -9.15 -3.31
N VAL A 21 10.06 -7.94 -3.85
CA VAL A 21 10.81 -7.45 -5.02
C VAL A 21 12.18 -6.92 -4.62
N ASP A 22 12.23 -6.08 -3.57
CA ASP A 22 13.49 -5.54 -3.05
C ASP A 22 14.22 -6.49 -2.08
N MET A 23 13.57 -7.60 -1.71
CA MET A 23 14.02 -8.60 -0.72
C MET A 23 14.48 -8.00 0.62
N ARG A 24 13.89 -6.89 1.05
CA ARG A 24 14.27 -6.15 2.27
C ARG A 24 13.09 -5.45 2.92
N LEU A 25 13.28 -4.98 4.16
CA LEU A 25 12.33 -4.07 4.80
C LEU A 25 12.35 -2.72 4.08
N VAL A 26 11.21 -2.34 3.53
CA VAL A 26 11.00 -1.07 2.83
C VAL A 26 9.99 -0.22 3.56
N ARG A 27 10.06 1.10 3.37
CA ARG A 27 8.94 1.98 3.72
C ARG A 27 7.84 1.80 2.70
N VAL A 28 6.59 1.83 3.17
CA VAL A 28 5.43 1.82 2.28
C VAL A 28 4.83 3.21 2.16
N LYS A 29 4.36 3.51 0.96
CA LYS A 29 3.51 4.65 0.68
C LYS A 29 2.07 4.17 0.70
N GLU A 30 1.27 4.80 1.55
CA GLU A 30 -0.17 4.62 1.58
C GLU A 30 -0.81 5.47 0.49
N VAL A 31 -1.69 4.86 -0.28
CA VAL A 31 -2.50 5.53 -1.30
C VAL A 31 -3.95 5.17 -1.00
N MET A 32 -4.76 6.18 -0.71
CA MET A 32 -6.20 6.02 -0.52
C MET A 32 -6.90 6.41 -1.82
N ASN A 33 -7.70 5.50 -2.38
CA ASN A 33 -8.48 5.73 -3.58
C ASN A 33 -9.95 5.38 -3.29
N GLY A 34 -10.71 6.38 -2.84
CA GLY A 34 -12.08 6.19 -2.36
C GLY A 34 -12.12 5.29 -1.11
N ASN A 35 -12.85 4.17 -1.21
CA ASN A 35 -13.01 3.22 -0.10
C ASN A 35 -11.91 2.14 -0.02
N GLN A 36 -10.82 2.35 -0.77
CA GLN A 36 -9.73 1.40 -0.89
C GLN A 36 -8.42 2.04 -0.45
N ILE A 37 -7.65 1.32 0.36
CA ILE A 37 -6.31 1.73 0.76
C ILE A 37 -5.30 0.75 0.17
N THR A 38 -4.29 1.23 -0.54
CA THR A 38 -3.18 0.41 -1.02
C THR A 38 -1.88 0.84 -0.36
N LEU A 39 -1.11 -0.14 0.12
CA LEU A 39 0.25 0.05 0.60
C LEU A 39 1.22 -0.40 -0.50
N ALA A 40 1.91 0.55 -1.10
CA ALA A 40 2.92 0.30 -2.13
C ALA A 40 4.33 0.47 -1.57
N CYS A 41 5.29 -0.32 -2.04
CA CYS A 41 6.71 -0.12 -1.74
C CYS A 41 7.16 1.25 -2.25
N ASN A 42 7.79 2.05 -1.39
CA ASN A 42 8.31 3.37 -1.80
C ASN A 42 9.55 3.26 -2.72
N HIS A 43 10.19 2.09 -2.80
CA HIS A 43 11.38 1.87 -3.62
C HIS A 43 11.03 1.32 -5.00
N CYS A 44 10.36 0.17 -5.08
CA CYS A 44 10.00 -0.46 -6.36
C CYS A 44 8.58 -0.14 -6.86
N GLY A 45 7.74 0.51 -6.05
CA GLY A 45 6.34 0.80 -6.40
C GLY A 45 5.39 -0.41 -6.32
N ALA A 46 5.87 -1.60 -5.95
CA ALA A 46 5.03 -2.80 -5.88
C ALA A 46 3.93 -2.65 -4.80
N VAL A 47 2.69 -2.99 -5.14
CA VAL A 47 1.57 -3.02 -4.17
C VAL A 47 1.70 -4.28 -3.32
N LEU A 48 1.89 -4.08 -2.01
CA LEU A 48 2.15 -5.17 -1.05
C LEU A 48 0.87 -5.53 -0.31
N TRP A 49 0.08 -4.53 0.05
CA TRP A 49 -1.18 -4.71 0.75
C TRP A 49 -2.27 -3.85 0.12
N ARG A 50 -3.49 -4.36 0.16
CA ARG A 50 -4.71 -3.64 -0.23
C ARG A 50 -5.72 -3.86 0.87
N ARG A 51 -6.41 -2.80 1.24
CA ARG A 51 -7.52 -2.83 2.15
C ARG A 51 -8.78 -2.49 1.38
N GLU A 52 -9.76 -3.36 1.47
CA GLU A 52 -11.08 -3.14 0.93
C GLU A 52 -12.06 -3.15 2.11
N GLY A 53 -12.61 -1.98 2.44
CA GLY A 53 -13.39 -1.80 3.67
C GLY A 53 -12.58 -2.10 4.94
N ALA A 54 -12.98 -3.12 5.70
CA ALA A 54 -12.31 -3.51 6.94
C ALA A 54 -11.23 -4.60 6.76
N MET A 55 -11.13 -5.22 5.58
CA MET A 55 -10.30 -6.39 5.36
C MET A 55 -8.97 -6.01 4.68
N TRP A 56 -7.86 -6.44 5.29
CA TRP A 56 -6.53 -6.39 4.66
C TRP A 56 -6.30 -7.64 3.83
N GLN A 57 -5.94 -7.44 2.58
CA GLN A 57 -5.50 -8.47 1.67
C GLN A 57 -4.02 -8.23 1.36
N ALA A 58 -3.19 -9.22 1.69
CA ALA A 58 -1.83 -9.29 1.19
C ALA A 58 -1.92 -9.45 -0.32
N VAL A 59 -1.58 -8.39 -1.06
CA VAL A 59 -1.59 -8.46 -2.52
C VAL A 59 -0.40 -9.25 -2.97
N ALA A 60 0.70 -9.25 -2.18
CA ALA A 60 1.94 -10.03 -2.31
C ALA A 60 2.10 -10.61 -3.72
N ASN A 61 2.01 -9.71 -4.70
CA ASN A 61 1.77 -10.18 -6.03
C ASN A 61 3.13 -10.68 -6.43
N ARG A 62 3.22 -11.97 -6.70
CA ARG A 62 4.07 -12.45 -7.78
C ARG A 62 3.67 -11.62 -9.00
N LEU A 63 4.15 -10.38 -9.10
CA LEU A 63 4.01 -9.64 -10.33
C LEU A 63 4.73 -10.51 -11.35
N PRO A 64 4.09 -10.90 -12.47
CA PRO A 64 4.80 -11.51 -13.55
C PRO A 64 5.95 -10.59 -13.86
N MET A 65 7.16 -11.12 -13.81
CA MET A 65 8.34 -10.45 -14.37
C MET A 65 7.89 -9.84 -15.68
N LYS A 66 7.77 -8.52 -15.77
CA LYS A 66 7.73 -7.86 -17.07
C LYS A 66 9.10 -8.17 -17.65
N ARG A 67 9.20 -9.30 -18.38
CA ARG A 67 10.21 -9.54 -19.39
C ARG A 67 10.08 -8.33 -20.31
N LYS A 68 11.00 -7.39 -20.12
CA LYS A 68 11.29 -6.41 -21.16
C LYS A 68 11.94 -7.21 -22.30
N PRO A 69 11.53 -7.03 -23.57
CA PRO A 69 12.17 -7.69 -24.70
C PRO A 69 13.66 -7.37 -24.78
#